data_AF-A0A5S4U927-F1
#
_entry.id   AF-A0A5S4U927-F1
#
_cell.length_a   1.000
_cell.length_b   1.000
_cell.length_c   1.000
_cell.angle_alpha   90.00
_cell.angle_beta   90.00
_cell.angle_gamma   90.00
#
_symmetry.space_group_name_H-M   'P 1'
#
loop_
_entity.id
_entity.type
_entity.pdbx_description
1 polymer ?
#
loop_
_entity_poly.entity_id
_entity_poly.type
_entity_poly.pdbx_seq_one_letter_code
_entity_poly.pdbx_strand_id
1 'polypeptide(L)'
;MNEFSFDSEFSSPAYFEWNGNVYHGVLKFGKRSDISFSLNNGFKINKVIFKSQDVISCYDGYNRFYLGQCSLYGDKIYAEYIVVGLTDEIKITAVELNINSLHCVINGVSYSGAFCEEGYCVPCNVNNFDVSIEDHDEVKRVYDRWDVFSNIKNIDGYSVNVLQRHIIRLDAVEYFEIPDVDRQVNFICSLFSTLTLLRLDISYVWLISEDDGKEKKYPFYFLSDKLEVDKEDKYNWVSSFLNLSMLDGSLWAKIFNGAYSNVDFKRLCPRFSGMLSYDGYWEFDVLGFVSIFDAYLASKVTEKNNKLPNSLRHKLNEIISNLDPDLHFESTRDREEYLRIKDKLMIFSSRNMTLQDRYVRFMNSMDFSAKKAIGLNSSDFHEIKKIRDDIAHMTPGLDKKHKNFKRIFEIRDKLIISICYFFLKDFNFSEEEFAHSVIRSVNPIKIGSGFENKWLRRVVGEIFSIKVRRGDIDKIMHGNYFGVVLVRVGDVFHYNDNLNFFFKDNYLDNIKLKGKSNDCDFIESHFCKDDFEGYQCKHMSITHAYFDDEFVEVNNVYLIDRSFGS
;
A
#
# COMPACT_ATOMS: atom_id res chain seq x y z
N MET A 1 -11.45 34.45 6.32
CA MET A 1 -10.41 34.01 7.26
C MET A 1 -9.38 33.21 6.48
N ASN A 2 -8.09 33.43 6.73
CA ASN A 2 -7.01 32.68 6.08
C ASN A 2 -7.02 31.24 6.61
N GLU A 3 -6.90 30.28 5.70
CA GLU A 3 -6.64 28.86 5.91
C GLU A 3 -5.95 28.52 7.25
N PHE A 4 -6.49 27.56 7.99
CA PHE A 4 -5.86 27.02 9.19
C PHE A 4 -5.18 25.69 8.88
N SER A 5 -3.85 25.67 8.90
CA SER A 5 -3.06 24.44 8.76
C SER A 5 -2.90 23.75 10.11
N PHE A 6 -2.97 22.42 10.14
CA PHE A 6 -2.78 21.59 11.32
C PHE A 6 -1.39 21.77 11.96
N ASP A 7 -0.40 22.21 11.17
CA ASP A 7 0.97 22.48 11.60
C ASP A 7 1.17 23.92 12.13
N SER A 8 0.17 24.78 11.96
CA SER A 8 0.17 26.13 12.51
C SER A 8 -0.25 26.12 13.98
N GLU A 9 0.33 26.98 14.80
CA GLU A 9 -0.09 27.17 16.20
C GLU A 9 -1.08 28.32 16.29
N PHE A 10 -2.19 28.09 17.00
CA PHE A 10 -3.10 29.14 17.42
C PHE A 10 -3.07 29.27 18.95
N SER A 11 -2.88 30.50 19.44
CA SER A 11 -3.02 30.83 20.85
C SER A 11 -3.53 32.26 20.96
N SER A 12 -4.76 32.45 21.45
CA SER A 12 -5.36 33.77 21.58
C SER A 12 -6.18 33.90 22.88
N PRO A 13 -6.17 35.07 23.54
CA PRO A 13 -7.16 35.39 24.56
C PRO A 13 -8.57 35.28 23.99
N ALA A 14 -9.45 34.58 24.69
CA ALA A 14 -10.84 34.40 24.26
C ALA A 14 -11.77 34.38 25.47
N TYR A 15 -13.06 34.53 25.21
CA TYR A 15 -14.11 34.34 26.21
C TYR A 15 -15.27 33.52 25.66
N PHE A 16 -16.07 32.94 26.55
CA PHE A 16 -17.35 32.34 26.20
C PHE A 16 -18.39 32.64 27.27
N GLU A 17 -19.66 32.53 26.89
CA GLU A 17 -20.79 32.68 27.81
C GLU A 17 -21.39 31.30 28.10
N TRP A 18 -21.63 31.01 29.38
CA TRP A 18 -22.25 29.76 29.81
C TRP A 18 -23.12 29.99 31.04
N ASN A 19 -24.40 29.59 30.97
CA ASN A 19 -25.38 29.80 32.02
C ASN A 19 -25.42 31.24 32.58
N GLY A 20 -25.32 32.23 31.70
CA GLY A 20 -25.35 33.66 32.05
C GLY A 20 -24.06 34.21 32.68
N ASN A 21 -22.99 33.41 32.76
CA ASN A 21 -21.67 33.86 33.21
C ASN A 21 -20.72 33.98 32.02
N VAL A 22 -19.87 35.01 32.05
CA VAL A 22 -18.80 35.20 31.05
C VAL A 22 -17.50 34.65 31.61
N TYR A 23 -16.87 33.73 30.88
CA TYR A 23 -15.60 33.09 31.25
C TYR A 23 -14.49 33.56 30.31
N HIS A 24 -13.40 34.08 30.88
CA HIS A 24 -12.24 34.54 30.13
C HIS A 24 -11.05 33.57 30.28
N GLY A 25 -10.27 33.44 29.23
CA GLY A 25 -9.12 32.53 29.20
C GLY A 25 -8.29 32.64 27.94
N VAL A 26 -7.51 31.60 27.68
CA VAL A 26 -6.68 31.47 26.47
C VAL A 26 -7.09 30.20 25.73
N LEU A 27 -7.51 30.36 24.48
CA LEU A 27 -7.78 29.27 23.54
C LEU A 27 -6.48 28.87 22.83
N LYS A 28 -6.15 27.59 22.84
CA LYS A 28 -4.97 27.02 22.17
C LYS A 28 -5.35 25.78 21.36
N PHE A 29 -4.83 25.69 20.14
CA PHE A 29 -4.92 24.52 19.28
C PHE A 29 -3.87 24.59 18.15
N GLY A 30 -3.75 23.55 17.34
CA GLY A 30 -2.79 23.49 16.25
C GLY A 30 -1.46 22.86 16.64
N LYS A 31 -0.48 22.84 15.72
CA LYS A 31 0.76 22.03 15.85
C LYS A 31 0.47 20.58 16.27
N ARG A 32 -0.66 20.02 15.81
CA ARG A 32 -1.07 18.64 16.13
C ARG A 32 -1.13 18.40 17.65
N SER A 33 -1.73 19.34 18.38
CA SER A 33 -1.85 19.30 19.84
C SER A 33 -3.29 19.47 20.29
N ASP A 34 -3.57 19.09 21.53
CA ASP A 34 -4.91 19.13 22.10
C ASP A 34 -5.54 20.53 21.98
N ILE A 35 -6.85 20.54 21.70
CA ILE A 35 -7.64 21.77 21.72
C ILE A 35 -7.99 22.07 23.17
N SER A 36 -7.54 23.22 23.68
CA SER A 36 -7.78 23.58 25.07
C SER A 36 -8.11 25.06 25.26
N PHE A 37 -9.03 25.32 26.18
CA PHE A 37 -9.33 26.64 26.72
C PHE A 37 -8.91 26.67 28.18
N SER A 38 -7.87 27.45 28.50
CA SER A 38 -7.37 27.62 29.87
C SER A 38 -8.03 28.83 30.52
N LEU A 39 -8.79 28.63 31.59
CA LEU A 39 -9.48 29.70 32.33
C LEU A 39 -8.46 30.62 33.03
N ASN A 40 -8.76 31.91 33.11
CA ASN A 40 -7.97 32.83 33.91
C ASN A 40 -8.10 32.52 35.42
N ASN A 41 -6.99 32.67 36.16
CA ASN A 41 -6.88 32.38 37.59
C ASN A 41 -8.09 32.90 38.40
N GLY A 42 -8.83 31.99 39.02
CA GLY A 42 -9.90 32.30 39.99
C GLY A 42 -11.31 31.83 39.60
N PHE A 43 -11.57 31.57 38.32
CA PHE A 43 -12.86 31.04 37.87
C PHE A 43 -12.91 29.51 37.97
N LYS A 44 -13.91 28.97 38.68
CA LYS A 44 -14.20 27.53 38.73
C LYS A 44 -15.56 27.27 38.09
N ILE A 45 -15.57 26.47 37.02
CA ILE A 45 -16.82 25.94 36.47
C ILE A 45 -17.26 24.77 37.37
N ASN A 46 -18.53 24.76 37.76
CA ASN A 46 -19.07 23.67 38.55
C ASN A 46 -19.17 22.40 37.67
N LYS A 47 -18.35 21.40 37.98
CA LYS A 47 -18.33 20.10 37.28
C LYS A 47 -19.67 19.35 37.30
N VAL A 48 -20.57 19.65 38.24
CA VAL A 48 -21.92 19.06 38.28
C VAL A 48 -22.82 19.64 37.18
N ILE A 49 -22.53 20.86 36.73
CA ILE A 49 -23.32 21.59 35.73
C ILE A 49 -22.72 21.41 34.33
N PHE A 50 -21.40 21.27 34.23
CA PHE A 50 -20.70 21.00 32.98
C PHE A 50 -20.79 19.51 32.64
N LYS A 51 -21.53 19.16 31.60
CA LYS A 51 -21.63 17.78 31.14
C LYS A 51 -20.52 17.50 30.14
N SER A 52 -19.91 16.32 30.26
CA SER A 52 -19.07 15.80 29.18
C SER A 52 -19.92 15.74 27.92
N GLN A 53 -19.40 16.25 26.79
CA GLN A 53 -20.09 16.43 25.50
C GLN A 53 -20.81 17.78 25.29
N ASP A 54 -20.66 18.74 26.19
CA ASP A 54 -21.16 20.10 25.97
C ASP A 54 -20.47 20.79 24.77
N VAL A 55 -21.19 21.70 24.12
CA VAL A 55 -20.69 22.52 23.02
C VAL A 55 -20.47 23.94 23.53
N ILE A 56 -19.30 24.52 23.25
CA ILE A 56 -18.97 25.87 23.70
C ILE A 56 -18.66 26.77 22.51
N SER A 57 -19.29 27.94 22.48
CA SER A 57 -18.99 28.99 21.52
C SER A 57 -18.07 30.04 22.15
N CYS A 58 -16.81 30.08 21.73
CA CYS A 58 -15.80 31.04 22.18
C CYS A 58 -15.63 32.21 21.18
N TYR A 59 -15.14 33.36 21.67
CA TYR A 59 -14.85 34.55 20.87
C TYR A 59 -13.52 35.20 21.26
N ASP A 60 -12.66 35.49 20.28
CA ASP A 60 -11.32 36.10 20.51
C ASP A 60 -11.25 37.61 20.21
N GLY A 61 -12.38 38.24 19.87
CA GLY A 61 -12.44 39.64 19.43
C GLY A 61 -12.65 39.80 17.92
N TYR A 62 -12.21 38.83 17.11
CA TYR A 62 -12.30 38.85 15.65
C TYR A 62 -13.10 37.68 15.10
N ASN A 63 -13.00 36.52 15.75
CA ASN A 63 -13.46 35.24 15.26
C ASN A 63 -14.26 34.52 16.33
N ARG A 64 -15.27 33.79 15.86
CA ARG A 64 -16.05 32.87 16.68
C ARG A 64 -15.50 31.46 16.50
N PHE A 65 -15.42 30.71 17.58
CA PHE A 65 -14.94 29.34 17.61
C PHE A 65 -16.00 28.45 18.22
N TYR A 66 -16.32 27.37 17.54
CA TYR A 66 -17.22 26.34 18.03
C TYR A 66 -16.37 25.17 18.53
N LEU A 67 -16.35 24.93 19.83
CA LEU A 67 -15.64 23.84 20.48
C LEU A 67 -16.65 22.70 20.74
N GLY A 68 -16.41 21.56 20.11
CA GLY A 68 -17.29 20.39 20.20
C GLY A 68 -16.82 19.35 21.20
N GLN A 69 -17.79 18.61 21.76
CA GLN A 69 -17.58 17.49 22.68
C GLN A 69 -16.63 17.85 23.85
N CYS A 70 -16.96 18.93 24.56
CA CYS A 70 -16.06 19.45 25.57
C CYS A 70 -16.04 18.62 26.85
N SER A 71 -14.88 18.61 27.51
CA SER A 71 -14.64 17.99 28.82
C SER A 71 -13.82 18.91 29.72
N LEU A 72 -14.13 18.94 31.02
CA LEU A 72 -13.52 19.86 31.99
C LEU A 72 -12.55 19.14 32.93
N TYR A 73 -11.26 19.50 32.83
CA TYR A 73 -10.19 18.99 33.68
C TYR A 73 -9.46 20.13 34.39
N GLY A 74 -9.72 20.29 35.69
CA GLY A 74 -9.15 21.37 36.48
C GLY A 74 -9.71 22.73 36.05
N ASP A 75 -8.81 23.59 35.59
CA ASP A 75 -9.06 24.93 35.04
C ASP A 75 -9.05 24.97 33.50
N LYS A 76 -9.01 23.79 32.86
CA LYS A 76 -8.97 23.67 31.40
C LYS A 76 -10.18 22.94 30.86
N ILE A 77 -10.75 23.49 29.80
CA ILE A 77 -11.71 22.79 28.96
C ILE A 77 -10.96 22.21 27.77
N TYR A 78 -11.13 20.93 27.52
CA TYR A 78 -10.61 20.22 26.37
C TYR A 78 -11.76 19.95 25.39
N ALA A 79 -11.51 20.11 24.10
CA ALA A 79 -12.48 19.82 23.05
C ALA A 79 -11.92 18.75 22.10
N GLU A 80 -12.79 17.91 21.54
CA GLU A 80 -12.37 16.90 20.55
C GLU A 80 -12.12 17.55 19.18
N TYR A 81 -12.90 18.58 18.85
CA TYR A 81 -12.75 19.35 17.62
C TYR A 81 -13.11 20.83 17.80
N ILE A 82 -12.70 21.64 16.82
CA ILE A 82 -13.00 23.07 16.73
C ILE A 82 -13.37 23.46 15.30
N VAL A 83 -14.46 24.22 15.15
CA VAL A 83 -14.88 24.84 13.89
C VAL A 83 -14.72 26.34 14.00
N VAL A 84 -14.09 26.97 13.02
CA VAL A 84 -13.83 28.41 13.06
C VAL A 84 -14.82 29.17 12.19
N GLY A 85 -15.45 30.20 12.77
CA GLY A 85 -16.42 31.06 12.11
C GLY A 85 -17.85 30.51 12.07
N LEU A 86 -18.11 29.37 12.72
CA LEU A 86 -19.45 28.78 12.79
C LEU A 86 -20.33 29.60 13.76
N THR A 87 -21.47 30.12 13.27
CA THR A 87 -22.35 31.00 14.06
C THR A 87 -23.68 30.36 14.46
N ASP A 88 -24.17 29.39 13.69
CA ASP A 88 -25.52 28.84 13.78
C ASP A 88 -25.51 27.32 13.57
N GLU A 89 -26.68 26.67 13.70
CA GLU A 89 -26.87 25.29 13.24
C GLU A 89 -26.81 25.27 11.71
N ILE A 90 -25.73 24.70 11.18
CA ILE A 90 -25.46 24.67 9.76
C ILE A 90 -25.39 23.22 9.27
N LYS A 91 -26.06 22.94 8.15
CA LYS A 91 -25.98 21.64 7.48
C LYS A 91 -24.67 21.54 6.70
N ILE A 92 -23.80 20.63 7.12
CA ILE A 92 -22.53 20.39 6.44
C ILE A 92 -22.78 19.48 5.25
N THR A 93 -22.80 20.04 4.04
CA THR A 93 -23.12 19.30 2.81
C THR A 93 -21.90 18.63 2.18
N ALA A 94 -20.69 19.11 2.49
CA ALA A 94 -19.46 18.50 2.03
C ALA A 94 -18.28 18.75 2.98
N VAL A 95 -17.22 17.96 2.81
CA VAL A 95 -15.94 18.11 3.50
C VAL A 95 -14.83 18.19 2.46
N GLU A 96 -13.95 19.16 2.60
CA GLU A 96 -12.74 19.30 1.78
C GLU A 96 -11.50 19.10 2.64
N LEU A 97 -10.59 18.23 2.20
CA LEU A 97 -9.32 17.99 2.88
C LEU A 97 -8.15 18.05 1.91
N ASN A 98 -7.00 18.46 2.43
CA ASN A 98 -5.71 18.34 1.78
C ASN A 98 -4.83 17.37 2.56
N ILE A 99 -4.19 16.45 1.84
CA ILE A 99 -3.24 15.50 2.40
C ILE A 99 -1.83 15.90 1.94
N ASN A 100 -0.93 16.07 2.91
CA ASN A 100 0.47 16.40 2.68
C ASN A 100 1.12 15.39 1.74
N SER A 101 1.92 15.88 0.79
CA SER A 101 2.67 15.09 -0.19
C SER A 101 1.87 14.20 -1.16
N LEU A 102 0.56 14.00 -0.97
CA LEU A 102 -0.28 13.20 -1.87
C LEU A 102 -0.27 13.75 -3.30
N HIS A 103 -0.27 15.07 -3.45
CA HIS A 103 -0.17 15.77 -4.73
C HIS A 103 1.05 15.35 -5.57
N CYS A 104 2.20 15.08 -4.94
CA CYS A 104 3.41 14.58 -5.62
C CYS A 104 3.26 13.13 -6.08
N VAL A 105 2.53 12.34 -5.29
CA VAL A 105 2.36 10.91 -5.50
C VAL A 105 1.31 10.60 -6.57
N ILE A 106 0.20 11.35 -6.56
CA ILE A 106 -0.97 11.06 -7.38
C ILE A 106 -0.80 11.53 -8.83
N ASN A 107 -0.16 12.67 -9.08
CA ASN A 107 -0.02 13.19 -10.45
C ASN A 107 1.34 12.89 -11.10
N GLY A 108 2.33 12.43 -10.34
CA GLY A 108 3.66 12.10 -10.86
C GLY A 108 4.45 13.26 -11.48
N VAL A 109 4.11 14.51 -11.16
CA VAL A 109 4.52 15.68 -11.95
C VAL A 109 5.98 16.09 -11.75
N SER A 110 6.70 16.24 -12.87
CA SER A 110 7.81 17.19 -13.00
C SER A 110 7.24 18.57 -13.34
N TYR A 111 7.39 19.53 -12.43
CA TYR A 111 6.95 20.91 -12.65
C TYR A 111 7.94 21.62 -13.57
N SER A 112 7.72 21.57 -14.89
CA SER A 112 8.42 22.46 -15.82
C SER A 112 7.42 23.43 -16.44
N GLY A 113 7.29 24.61 -15.85
CA GLY A 113 6.70 25.74 -16.56
C GLY A 113 7.61 26.18 -17.70
N ALA A 114 7.02 26.73 -18.76
CA ALA A 114 7.74 27.18 -19.95
C ALA A 114 7.34 28.60 -20.30
N PHE A 115 8.28 29.37 -20.85
CA PHE A 115 7.93 30.63 -21.50
C PHE A 115 7.34 30.32 -22.88
N CYS A 116 6.08 30.70 -23.06
CA CYS A 116 5.33 30.71 -24.31
C CYS A 116 5.35 32.12 -24.91
N GLU A 117 4.91 32.29 -26.16
CA GLU A 117 4.82 33.60 -26.82
C GLU A 117 3.94 34.61 -26.03
N GLU A 118 2.93 34.12 -25.32
CA GLU A 118 1.98 34.93 -24.54
C GLU A 118 2.35 35.10 -23.06
N GLY A 119 3.41 34.46 -22.57
CA GLY A 119 3.84 34.55 -21.17
C GLY A 119 4.39 33.26 -20.58
N TYR A 120 4.57 33.23 -19.25
CA TYR A 120 5.00 32.03 -18.53
C TYR A 120 3.81 31.09 -18.31
N CYS A 121 3.84 29.93 -18.95
CA CYS A 121 2.82 28.88 -18.86
C CYS A 121 3.23 27.85 -17.81
N VAL A 122 2.36 27.57 -16.84
CA VAL A 122 2.51 26.45 -15.91
C VAL A 122 1.44 25.41 -16.24
N PRO A 123 1.81 24.15 -16.52
CA PRO A 123 0.80 23.11 -16.74
C PRO A 123 -0.05 22.93 -15.48
N CYS A 124 -1.37 23.03 -15.64
CA CYS A 124 -2.31 22.74 -14.58
C CYS A 124 -2.43 21.24 -14.39
N ASN A 125 -2.47 20.82 -13.14
CA ASN A 125 -2.79 19.47 -12.77
C ASN A 125 -4.23 19.13 -13.16
N VAL A 126 -4.43 17.89 -13.61
CA VAL A 126 -5.76 17.34 -13.92
C VAL A 126 -6.31 16.60 -12.71
N ASN A 127 -7.63 16.60 -12.58
CA ASN A 127 -8.33 15.78 -11.59
C ASN A 127 -8.13 14.30 -11.94
N ASN A 128 -7.95 13.46 -10.92
CA ASN A 128 -7.64 12.05 -11.06
C ASN A 128 -8.89 11.18 -10.94
N PHE A 129 -9.82 11.55 -10.07
CA PHE A 129 -10.98 10.71 -9.77
C PHE A 129 -12.23 11.51 -9.43
N ASP A 130 -13.35 10.90 -9.78
CA ASP A 130 -14.68 11.39 -9.51
C ASP A 130 -15.61 10.18 -9.41
N VAL A 131 -15.91 9.77 -8.18
CA VAL A 131 -16.56 8.49 -7.89
C VAL A 131 -17.84 8.74 -7.09
N SER A 132 -18.96 8.24 -7.61
CA SER A 132 -20.20 8.11 -6.82
C SER A 132 -20.11 6.85 -5.96
N ILE A 133 -20.39 6.98 -4.68
CA ILE A 133 -20.33 5.88 -3.72
C ILE A 133 -21.69 5.19 -3.69
N GLU A 134 -21.70 3.89 -4.00
CA GLU A 134 -22.91 3.08 -3.99
C GLU A 134 -23.23 2.59 -2.56
N ASP A 135 -24.51 2.57 -2.21
CA ASP A 135 -25.05 1.94 -0.98
C ASP A 135 -24.35 2.36 0.33
N HIS A 136 -23.99 3.65 0.47
CA HIS A 136 -23.43 4.22 1.70
C HIS A 136 -24.33 5.32 2.28
N ASP A 137 -24.52 5.30 3.61
CA ASP A 137 -25.51 6.17 4.26
C ASP A 137 -25.04 7.62 4.46
N GLU A 138 -23.73 7.87 4.51
CA GLU A 138 -23.18 9.20 4.85
C GLU A 138 -22.53 9.92 3.68
N VAL A 139 -21.93 9.18 2.73
CA VAL A 139 -21.07 9.73 1.68
C VAL A 139 -21.65 9.32 0.35
N LYS A 140 -21.96 10.32 -0.47
CA LYS A 140 -22.55 10.13 -1.80
C LYS A 140 -21.49 10.08 -2.90
N ARG A 141 -20.43 10.87 -2.76
CA ARG A 141 -19.44 11.08 -3.82
C ARG A 141 -18.10 11.47 -3.23
N VAL A 142 -17.04 10.97 -3.83
CA VAL A 142 -15.65 11.34 -3.51
C VAL A 142 -14.94 11.70 -4.80
N TYR A 143 -14.36 12.89 -4.86
CA TYR A 143 -13.65 13.38 -6.03
C TYR A 143 -12.48 14.27 -5.63
N ASP A 144 -11.53 14.46 -6.54
CA ASP A 144 -10.47 15.43 -6.36
C ASP A 144 -10.60 16.63 -7.28
N ARG A 145 -9.98 17.74 -6.86
CA ARG A 145 -9.83 18.92 -7.68
C ARG A 145 -8.54 19.65 -7.39
N TRP A 146 -8.14 20.50 -8.33
CA TRP A 146 -6.96 21.34 -8.21
C TRP A 146 -7.34 22.82 -8.14
N ASP A 147 -7.06 23.43 -6.98
CA ASP A 147 -7.24 24.86 -6.78
C ASP A 147 -5.93 25.58 -7.14
N VAL A 148 -5.98 26.58 -8.03
CA VAL A 148 -4.81 27.33 -8.49
C VAL A 148 -4.88 28.78 -8.00
N PHE A 149 -3.81 29.22 -7.34
CA PHE A 149 -3.65 30.58 -6.84
C PHE A 149 -2.40 31.19 -7.45
N SER A 150 -2.49 32.43 -7.92
CA SER A 150 -1.33 33.20 -8.39
C SER A 150 -1.22 34.49 -7.60
N ASN A 151 -0.03 34.76 -7.06
CA ASN A 151 0.29 36.04 -6.45
C ASN A 151 1.49 36.67 -7.16
N ILE A 152 1.34 37.95 -7.52
CA ILE A 152 2.38 38.73 -8.17
C ILE A 152 2.96 39.67 -7.12
N LYS A 153 4.25 39.49 -6.80
CA LYS A 153 4.98 40.40 -5.92
C LYS A 153 5.97 41.21 -6.74
N ASN A 154 5.97 42.52 -6.49
CA ASN A 154 6.76 43.52 -7.22
C ASN A 154 7.84 44.10 -6.30
N ILE A 155 8.82 43.26 -5.95
CA ILE A 155 9.99 43.68 -5.15
C ILE A 155 11.21 43.23 -5.97
N ASP A 156 11.92 44.20 -6.53
CA ASP A 156 13.11 44.02 -7.40
C ASP A 156 12.88 43.23 -8.72
N GLY A 157 11.67 43.30 -9.26
CA GLY A 157 11.23 42.61 -10.46
C GLY A 157 9.84 41.98 -10.30
N TYR A 158 9.31 41.39 -11.37
CA TYR A 158 8.08 40.59 -11.29
C TYR A 158 8.41 39.19 -10.79
N SER A 159 8.00 38.87 -9.56
CA SER A 159 7.96 37.49 -9.07
C SER A 159 6.52 36.99 -9.08
N VAL A 160 6.25 35.96 -9.87
CA VAL A 160 4.95 35.30 -9.92
C VAL A 160 5.07 34.00 -9.11
N ASN A 161 4.31 33.92 -8.02
CA ASN A 161 4.16 32.68 -7.27
C ASN A 161 2.85 32.02 -7.70
N VAL A 162 2.96 30.86 -8.36
CA VAL A 162 1.82 30.01 -8.71
C VAL A 162 1.78 28.84 -7.74
N LEU A 163 0.70 28.72 -6.99
CA LEU A 163 0.43 27.64 -6.05
C LEU A 163 -0.72 26.80 -6.59
N GLN A 164 -0.49 25.51 -6.82
CA GLN A 164 -1.53 24.54 -7.13
C GLN A 164 -1.76 23.66 -5.90
N ARG A 165 -3.02 23.41 -5.52
CA ARG A 165 -3.39 22.63 -4.35
C ARG A 165 -4.29 21.47 -4.74
N HIS A 166 -3.93 20.27 -4.30
CA HIS A 166 -4.76 19.09 -4.45
C HIS A 166 -5.79 19.04 -3.32
N ILE A 167 -7.07 19.07 -3.67
CA ILE A 167 -8.18 18.99 -2.71
C ILE A 167 -8.94 17.70 -2.97
N ILE A 168 -9.15 16.91 -1.93
CA ILE A 168 -10.12 15.82 -1.94
C ILE A 168 -11.42 16.36 -1.36
N ARG A 169 -12.54 16.06 -2.01
CA ARG A 169 -13.87 16.44 -1.55
C ARG A 169 -14.76 15.22 -1.37
N LEU A 170 -15.48 15.21 -0.25
CA LEU A 170 -16.54 14.26 0.06
C LEU A 170 -17.87 15.02 0.08
N ASP A 171 -18.82 14.61 -0.75
CA ASP A 171 -20.18 15.12 -0.68
C ASP A 171 -21.05 14.18 0.18
N ALA A 172 -21.85 14.76 1.07
CA ALA A 172 -22.77 14.01 1.90
C ALA A 172 -23.97 13.46 1.09
N VAL A 173 -24.61 12.41 1.60
CA VAL A 173 -25.93 11.99 1.10
C VAL A 173 -26.98 13.05 1.44
N GLU A 174 -27.03 13.47 2.71
CA GLU A 174 -27.86 14.57 3.18
C GLU A 174 -27.01 15.66 3.83
N TYR A 175 -26.33 15.34 4.91
CA TYR A 175 -25.37 16.19 5.62
C TYR A 175 -24.47 15.34 6.51
N PHE A 176 -23.28 15.85 6.82
CA PHE A 176 -22.41 15.28 7.84
C PHE A 176 -22.77 15.82 9.22
N GLU A 177 -22.83 14.94 10.21
CA GLU A 177 -22.76 15.36 11.60
C GLU A 177 -21.31 15.78 11.90
N ILE A 178 -21.12 16.98 12.46
CA ILE A 178 -19.78 17.52 12.74
C ILE A 178 -18.91 16.53 13.57
N PRO A 179 -19.44 15.85 14.60
CA PRO A 179 -18.69 14.85 15.35
C PRO A 179 -18.19 13.64 14.55
N ASP A 180 -18.75 13.37 13.37
CA ASP A 180 -18.35 12.23 12.53
C ASP A 180 -17.40 12.62 11.38
N VAL A 181 -17.14 13.93 11.20
CA VAL A 181 -16.30 14.42 10.09
C VAL A 181 -14.85 13.97 10.23
N ASP A 182 -14.29 14.02 11.45
CA ASP A 182 -12.91 13.60 11.70
C ASP A 182 -12.71 12.11 11.33
N ARG A 183 -13.70 11.25 11.63
CA ARG A 183 -13.70 9.83 11.24
C ARG A 183 -13.64 9.67 9.72
N GLN A 184 -14.41 10.44 8.96
CA GLN A 184 -14.39 10.37 7.49
C GLN A 184 -13.06 10.89 6.91
N VAL A 185 -12.55 12.00 7.43
CA VAL A 185 -11.26 12.58 7.02
C VAL A 185 -10.11 11.60 7.31
N ASN A 186 -10.08 11.04 8.52
CA ASN A 186 -9.07 10.05 8.92
C ASN A 186 -9.18 8.78 8.08
N PHE A 187 -10.39 8.31 7.76
CA PHE A 187 -10.58 7.15 6.90
C PHE A 187 -10.00 7.36 5.49
N ILE A 188 -10.22 8.52 4.87
CA ILE A 188 -9.62 8.86 3.57
C ILE A 188 -8.10 8.92 3.67
N CYS A 189 -7.55 9.54 4.72
CA CYS A 189 -6.11 9.58 4.94
C CYS A 189 -5.52 8.17 5.10
N SER A 190 -6.16 7.32 5.91
CA SER A 190 -5.80 5.92 6.11
C SER A 190 -5.84 5.11 4.82
N LEU A 191 -6.86 5.33 3.97
CA LEU A 191 -6.98 4.70 2.66
C LEU A 191 -5.77 5.05 1.79
N PHE A 192 -5.45 6.33 1.60
CA PHE A 192 -4.30 6.73 0.81
C PHE A 192 -2.97 6.25 1.41
N SER A 193 -2.79 6.28 2.74
CA SER A 193 -1.62 5.68 3.39
C SER A 193 -1.50 4.18 3.12
N THR A 194 -2.63 3.47 3.09
CA THR A 194 -2.66 2.03 2.81
C THR A 194 -2.28 1.73 1.36
N LEU A 195 -2.80 2.51 0.40
CA LEU A 195 -2.50 2.34 -1.03
C LEU A 195 -1.04 2.69 -1.35
N THR A 196 -0.52 3.74 -0.71
CA THR A 196 0.83 4.23 -0.97
C THR A 196 1.90 3.52 -0.14
N LEU A 197 1.52 2.86 0.96
CA LEU A 197 2.43 2.42 2.03
C LEU A 197 3.36 3.56 2.49
N LEU A 198 2.83 4.78 2.51
CA LEU A 198 3.50 5.98 3.00
C LEU A 198 2.72 6.53 4.20
N ARG A 199 3.46 7.20 5.07
CA ARG A 199 2.89 7.93 6.21
C ARG A 199 2.39 9.26 5.66
N LEU A 200 1.07 9.37 5.49
CA LEU A 200 0.42 10.56 4.97
C LEU A 200 -0.30 11.27 6.11
N ASP A 201 -0.39 12.59 5.96
CA ASP A 201 -0.86 13.48 7.00
C ASP A 201 -1.86 14.48 6.45
N ILE A 202 -2.81 14.86 7.29
CA ILE A 202 -3.77 15.91 6.97
C ILE A 202 -3.08 17.27 7.15
N SER A 203 -3.19 18.12 6.13
CA SER A 203 -2.66 19.49 6.14
C SER A 203 -3.69 20.47 6.70
N TYR A 204 -4.92 20.36 6.22
CA TYR A 204 -6.07 21.16 6.63
C TYR A 204 -7.37 20.51 6.17
N VAL A 205 -8.47 20.90 6.83
CA VAL A 205 -9.83 20.46 6.54
C VAL A 205 -10.78 21.67 6.56
N TRP A 206 -11.76 21.66 5.67
CA TRP A 206 -12.84 22.63 5.62
C TRP A 206 -14.18 21.92 5.61
N LEU A 207 -15.10 22.38 6.46
CA LEU A 207 -16.50 22.03 6.36
C LEU A 207 -17.15 22.96 5.34
N ILE A 208 -17.96 22.39 4.46
CA ILE A 208 -18.71 23.14 3.46
C ILE A 208 -20.17 23.11 3.85
N SER A 209 -20.76 24.31 3.89
CA SER A 209 -22.20 24.48 3.97
C SER A 209 -22.70 25.15 2.72
N GLU A 210 -23.89 24.78 2.31
CA GLU A 210 -24.65 25.51 1.31
C GLU A 210 -25.74 26.35 1.98
N ASP A 211 -25.75 27.65 1.68
CA ASP A 211 -26.73 28.62 2.18
C ASP A 211 -27.09 29.57 1.03
N ASP A 212 -28.37 29.64 0.64
CA ASP A 212 -28.88 30.39 -0.52
C ASP A 212 -28.09 30.13 -1.83
N GLY A 213 -27.69 28.89 -2.08
CA GLY A 213 -26.93 28.49 -3.28
C GLY A 213 -25.48 29.01 -3.31
N LYS A 214 -24.96 29.50 -2.18
CA LYS A 214 -23.56 29.88 -2.01
C LYS A 214 -22.88 28.94 -1.03
N GLU A 215 -21.75 28.38 -1.45
CA GLU A 215 -20.90 27.61 -0.57
C GLU A 215 -20.16 28.53 0.42
N LYS A 216 -20.30 28.25 1.70
CA LYS A 216 -19.49 28.82 2.78
C LYS A 216 -18.56 27.74 3.30
N LYS A 217 -17.28 28.10 3.47
CA LYS A 217 -16.26 27.19 3.98
C LYS A 217 -15.83 27.57 5.39
N TYR A 218 -15.77 26.59 6.29
CA TYR A 218 -15.40 26.77 7.68
C TYR A 218 -14.16 25.91 8.00
N PRO A 219 -13.04 26.51 8.44
CA PRO A 219 -11.88 25.74 8.88
C PRO A 219 -12.25 24.79 10.02
N PHE A 220 -11.83 23.53 9.89
CA PHE A 220 -12.05 22.47 10.87
C PHE A 220 -10.72 21.95 11.38
N TYR A 221 -10.61 21.80 12.69
CA TYR A 221 -9.44 21.22 13.33
C TYR A 221 -9.86 20.22 14.39
N PHE A 222 -9.12 19.12 14.45
CA PHE A 222 -9.23 18.08 15.46
C PHE A 222 -7.82 17.59 15.78
N LEU A 223 -7.67 16.87 16.89
CA LEU A 223 -6.39 16.28 17.23
C LEU A 223 -6.02 15.21 16.19
N SER A 224 -4.93 15.45 15.48
CA SER A 224 -4.30 14.48 14.58
C SER A 224 -2.92 14.14 15.14
N ASP A 225 -2.49 12.89 14.98
CA ASP A 225 -1.18 12.45 15.49
C ASP A 225 -0.04 13.33 14.94
N LYS A 226 0.88 13.67 15.84
CA LYS A 226 2.09 14.42 15.52
C LYS A 226 3.11 13.49 14.88
N LEU A 227 3.21 13.53 13.56
CA LEU A 227 4.31 12.88 12.86
C LEU A 227 5.50 13.85 12.83
N GLU A 228 6.64 13.43 13.38
CA GLU A 228 7.94 13.99 13.00
C GLU A 228 8.25 13.50 11.59
N VAL A 229 7.51 14.00 10.59
CA VAL A 229 7.96 13.86 9.20
C VAL A 229 9.12 14.84 9.08
N ASP A 230 10.31 14.31 8.79
CA ASP A 230 11.41 15.15 8.35
C ASP A 230 10.87 16.00 7.19
N LYS A 231 10.83 17.33 7.37
CA LYS A 231 10.26 18.27 6.39
C LYS A 231 10.98 18.22 5.02
N GLU A 232 12.01 17.40 4.91
CA GLU A 232 12.81 17.13 3.72
C GLU A 232 12.35 15.91 2.91
N ASP A 233 11.51 15.01 3.47
CA ASP A 233 10.97 13.85 2.76
C ASP A 233 9.88 14.25 1.76
N LYS A 234 10.32 14.82 0.63
CA LYS A 234 9.46 15.00 -0.54
C LYS A 234 9.24 13.65 -1.19
N TYR A 235 8.15 12.98 -0.84
CA TYR A 235 7.72 11.78 -1.54
C TYR A 235 7.53 12.06 -3.02
N ASN A 236 8.07 11.18 -3.85
CA ASN A 236 7.85 11.16 -5.29
C ASN A 236 6.81 10.06 -5.61
N TRP A 237 6.17 10.10 -6.77
CA TRP A 237 5.24 9.05 -7.22
C TRP A 237 5.88 7.66 -7.21
N VAL A 238 7.17 7.56 -7.54
CA VAL A 238 7.91 6.29 -7.47
C VAL A 238 8.00 5.75 -6.04
N SER A 239 7.97 6.63 -5.02
CA SER A 239 8.03 6.26 -3.61
C SER A 239 6.74 5.59 -3.11
N SER A 240 5.64 5.72 -3.84
CA SER A 240 4.38 5.08 -3.52
C SER A 240 4.37 3.61 -3.93
N PHE A 241 3.77 2.75 -3.11
CA PHE A 241 3.59 1.34 -3.40
C PHE A 241 2.69 1.11 -4.62
N LEU A 242 1.47 1.64 -4.61
CA LEU A 242 0.66 1.75 -5.83
C LEU A 242 1.04 3.02 -6.58
N ASN A 243 1.30 2.91 -7.88
CA ASN A 243 1.45 4.05 -8.75
C ASN A 243 0.08 4.68 -9.01
N LEU A 244 -0.32 5.60 -8.13
CA LEU A 244 -1.63 6.24 -8.18
C LEU A 244 -1.86 7.02 -9.48
N SER A 245 -0.80 7.50 -10.13
CA SER A 245 -0.88 8.23 -11.41
C SER A 245 -1.32 7.35 -12.60
N MET A 246 -1.26 6.03 -12.45
CA MET A 246 -1.68 5.08 -13.49
C MET A 246 -3.10 4.53 -13.26
N LEU A 247 -3.77 4.93 -12.18
CA LEU A 247 -5.13 4.49 -11.91
C LEU A 247 -6.11 5.30 -12.74
N ASP A 248 -6.95 4.61 -13.51
CA ASP A 248 -8.05 5.22 -14.23
C ASP A 248 -9.32 5.35 -13.36
N GLY A 249 -10.36 5.99 -13.89
CA GLY A 249 -11.63 6.17 -13.17
C GLY A 249 -12.30 4.86 -12.75
N SER A 250 -12.08 3.77 -13.49
CA SER A 250 -12.66 2.46 -13.14
C SER A 250 -11.96 1.84 -11.93
N LEU A 251 -10.62 1.96 -11.86
CA LEU A 251 -9.84 1.51 -10.72
C LEU A 251 -10.10 2.36 -9.48
N TRP A 252 -10.23 3.68 -9.65
CA TRP A 252 -10.66 4.56 -8.56
C TRP A 252 -12.04 4.19 -8.04
N ALA A 253 -13.00 3.88 -8.93
CA ALA A 253 -14.32 3.42 -8.53
C ALA A 253 -14.25 2.11 -7.73
N LYS A 254 -13.45 1.13 -8.17
CA LYS A 254 -13.20 -0.11 -7.40
C LYS A 254 -12.64 0.17 -6.00
N ILE A 255 -11.65 1.06 -5.90
CA ILE A 255 -11.03 1.43 -4.62
C ILE A 255 -12.05 2.06 -3.68
N PHE A 256 -12.74 3.12 -4.09
CA PHE A 256 -13.63 3.84 -3.19
C PHE A 256 -14.89 3.03 -2.86
N ASN A 257 -15.55 2.39 -3.83
CA ASN A 257 -16.70 1.53 -3.54
C ASN A 257 -16.29 0.32 -2.70
N GLY A 258 -15.14 -0.30 -2.99
CA GLY A 258 -14.60 -1.39 -2.17
C GLY A 258 -14.30 -0.95 -0.74
N ALA A 259 -13.66 0.21 -0.56
CA ALA A 259 -13.32 0.75 0.75
C ALA A 259 -14.56 1.09 1.58
N TYR A 260 -15.60 1.67 0.97
CA TYR A 260 -16.83 2.03 1.66
C TYR A 260 -17.79 0.85 1.89
N SER A 261 -17.78 -0.19 1.04
CA SER A 261 -18.64 -1.37 1.22
C SER A 261 -18.03 -2.45 2.13
N ASN A 262 -16.70 -2.54 2.22
CA ASN A 262 -16.03 -3.61 2.96
C ASN A 262 -15.87 -3.27 4.45
N VAL A 263 -16.66 -3.95 5.29
CA VAL A 263 -16.66 -3.80 6.76
C VAL A 263 -15.30 -4.12 7.39
N ASP A 264 -14.60 -5.14 6.88
CA ASP A 264 -13.27 -5.51 7.41
C ASP A 264 -12.23 -4.45 7.08
N PHE A 265 -12.26 -3.92 5.85
CA PHE A 265 -11.39 -2.84 5.45
C PHE A 265 -11.63 -1.60 6.32
N LYS A 266 -12.89 -1.15 6.49
CA LYS A 266 -13.24 -0.03 7.37
C LYS A 266 -12.70 -0.20 8.80
N ARG A 267 -12.76 -1.42 9.33
CA ARG A 267 -12.28 -1.72 10.68
C ARG A 267 -10.76 -1.80 10.80
N LEU A 268 -10.08 -2.34 9.78
CA LEU A 268 -8.66 -2.67 9.84
C LEU A 268 -7.75 -1.61 9.22
N CYS A 269 -8.22 -0.87 8.21
CA CYS A 269 -7.45 0.15 7.50
C CYS A 269 -6.89 1.23 8.44
N PRO A 270 -7.68 1.83 9.37
CA PRO A 270 -7.12 2.81 10.31
C PRO A 270 -6.02 2.25 11.21
N ARG A 271 -6.13 0.97 11.61
CA ARG A 271 -5.11 0.28 12.42
C ARG A 271 -3.86 -0.01 11.59
N PHE A 272 -4.03 -0.41 10.35
CA PHE A 272 -2.95 -0.65 9.41
C PHE A 272 -2.17 0.64 9.11
N SER A 273 -2.86 1.72 8.77
CA SER A 273 -2.21 3.02 8.55
C SER A 273 -1.54 3.54 9.84
N GLY A 274 -2.16 3.34 11.00
CA GLY A 274 -1.57 3.70 12.29
C GLY A 274 -0.28 2.94 12.57
N MET A 275 -0.21 1.65 12.22
CA MET A 275 1.01 0.84 12.36
C MET A 275 2.12 1.26 11.40
N LEU A 276 1.81 1.76 10.20
CA LEU A 276 2.83 2.39 9.34
C LEU A 276 3.47 3.62 10.01
N SER A 277 2.75 4.21 10.97
CA SER A 277 3.19 5.34 11.78
C SER A 277 3.72 5.00 13.17
N TYR A 278 3.89 3.72 13.47
CA TYR A 278 4.43 3.30 14.76
C TYR A 278 5.95 3.50 14.81
N ASP A 279 6.43 4.23 15.81
CA ASP A 279 7.86 4.51 16.05
C ASP A 279 8.28 4.10 17.46
N GLY A 280 8.01 2.84 17.80
CA GLY A 280 8.41 2.27 19.09
C GLY A 280 9.25 1.01 18.93
N TYR A 281 9.19 0.12 19.93
CA TYR A 281 9.99 -1.11 19.92
C TYR A 281 9.61 -2.05 18.77
N TRP A 282 10.62 -2.65 18.13
CA TRP A 282 10.49 -3.50 16.94
C TRP A 282 9.56 -4.70 17.16
N GLU A 283 9.49 -5.22 18.39
CA GLU A 283 8.63 -6.34 18.77
C GLU A 283 7.16 -6.00 18.55
N PHE A 284 6.76 -4.80 18.96
CA PHE A 284 5.40 -4.32 18.82
C PHE A 284 5.08 -3.91 17.38
N ASP A 285 6.07 -3.44 16.63
CA ASP A 285 5.94 -3.16 15.19
C ASP A 285 5.55 -4.45 14.43
N VAL A 286 6.35 -5.51 14.60
CA VAL A 286 6.08 -6.82 13.99
C VAL A 286 4.75 -7.40 14.51
N LEU A 287 4.53 -7.39 15.82
CA LEU A 287 3.29 -7.92 16.40
C LEU A 287 2.03 -7.17 15.96
N GLY A 288 2.12 -5.87 15.73
CA GLY A 288 1.00 -5.05 15.27
C GLY A 288 0.52 -5.52 13.91
N PHE A 289 1.42 -5.67 12.94
CA PHE A 289 1.08 -6.19 11.61
C PHE A 289 0.62 -7.65 11.65
N VAL A 290 1.22 -8.49 12.49
CA VAL A 290 0.77 -9.89 12.67
C VAL A 290 -0.66 -9.93 13.24
N SER A 291 -0.99 -9.05 14.17
CA SER A 291 -2.31 -8.95 14.78
C SER A 291 -3.36 -8.45 13.79
N ILE A 292 -3.01 -7.46 12.95
CA ILE A 292 -3.87 -6.98 11.86
C ILE A 292 -4.11 -8.10 10.84
N PHE A 293 -3.07 -8.82 10.46
CA PHE A 293 -3.19 -9.93 9.53
C PHE A 293 -4.03 -11.06 10.12
N ASP A 294 -3.84 -11.45 11.37
CA ASP A 294 -4.69 -12.47 12.00
C ASP A 294 -6.16 -12.02 12.07
N ALA A 295 -6.41 -10.74 12.40
CA ALA A 295 -7.75 -10.18 12.44
C ALA A 295 -8.43 -10.18 11.05
N TYR A 296 -7.67 -9.91 9.98
CA TYR A 296 -8.11 -10.04 8.60
C TYR A 296 -8.42 -11.49 8.24
N LEU A 297 -7.49 -12.40 8.52
CA LEU A 297 -7.66 -13.82 8.25
C LEU A 297 -8.88 -14.40 8.99
N ALA A 298 -9.10 -13.96 10.23
CA ALA A 298 -10.21 -14.41 11.06
C ALA A 298 -11.57 -13.97 10.51
N SER A 299 -11.69 -12.78 9.90
CA SER A 299 -12.96 -12.30 9.38
C SER A 299 -13.40 -13.02 8.11
N LYS A 300 -12.44 -13.47 7.30
CA LYS A 300 -12.71 -14.12 6.02
C LYS A 300 -12.97 -15.61 6.12
N VAL A 301 -12.48 -16.24 7.17
CA VAL A 301 -12.76 -17.64 7.45
C VAL A 301 -14.10 -17.71 8.17
N THR A 302 -15.18 -17.79 7.40
CA THR A 302 -16.42 -18.35 7.92
C THR A 302 -16.12 -19.80 8.31
N GLU A 303 -16.46 -20.21 9.53
CA GLU A 303 -16.41 -21.61 9.96
C GLU A 303 -17.34 -22.45 9.08
N LYS A 304 -16.90 -22.80 7.86
CA LYS A 304 -17.58 -23.84 7.10
C LYS A 304 -17.46 -25.10 7.93
N ASN A 305 -18.62 -25.65 8.29
CA ASN A 305 -18.84 -26.91 9.01
C ASN A 305 -18.31 -28.16 8.26
N ASN A 306 -17.25 -28.04 7.46
CA ASN A 306 -16.50 -29.15 6.88
C ASN A 306 -15.59 -29.74 7.96
N LYS A 307 -16.18 -30.13 9.09
CA LYS A 307 -15.50 -30.89 10.14
C LYS A 307 -15.28 -32.29 9.58
N LEU A 308 -14.03 -32.72 9.45
CA LEU A 308 -13.78 -34.14 9.24
C LEU A 308 -14.45 -34.94 10.38
N PRO A 309 -15.07 -36.10 10.07
CA PRO A 309 -15.54 -37.01 11.10
C PRO A 309 -14.46 -37.26 12.15
N ASN A 310 -14.83 -37.25 13.44
CA ASN A 310 -13.88 -37.37 14.56
C ASN A 310 -12.94 -38.58 14.43
N SER A 311 -13.40 -39.67 13.80
CA SER A 311 -12.62 -40.89 13.54
C SER A 311 -11.48 -40.67 12.54
N LEU A 312 -11.74 -40.00 11.42
CA LEU A 312 -10.71 -39.65 10.43
C LEU A 312 -9.72 -38.63 10.99
N ARG A 313 -10.22 -37.71 11.82
CA ARG A 313 -9.41 -36.69 12.47
C ARG A 313 -8.46 -37.26 13.52
N HIS A 314 -8.89 -38.25 14.31
CA HIS A 314 -8.01 -38.93 15.25
C HIS A 314 -6.86 -39.65 14.53
N LYS A 315 -7.17 -40.37 13.44
CA LYS A 315 -6.16 -41.00 12.59
C LYS A 315 -5.20 -39.98 11.96
N LEU A 316 -5.72 -38.84 11.51
CA LEU A 316 -4.90 -37.79 10.93
C LEU A 316 -3.97 -37.15 11.97
N ASN A 317 -4.47 -36.90 13.19
CA ASN A 317 -3.66 -36.39 14.30
C ASN A 317 -2.59 -37.40 14.71
N GLU A 318 -2.90 -38.69 14.73
CA GLU A 318 -1.92 -39.75 14.99
C GLU A 318 -0.80 -39.76 13.94
N ILE A 319 -1.16 -39.63 12.65
CA ILE A 319 -0.18 -39.49 11.55
C ILE A 319 0.68 -38.23 11.75
N ILE A 320 0.07 -37.09 12.08
CA ILE A 320 0.79 -35.82 12.29
C ILE A 320 1.71 -35.87 13.52
N SER A 321 1.27 -36.50 14.62
CA SER A 321 2.06 -36.66 15.85
C SER A 321 3.25 -37.61 15.65
N ASN A 322 3.18 -38.53 14.69
CA ASN A 322 4.27 -39.41 14.31
C ASN A 322 5.24 -38.77 13.30
N LEU A 323 4.96 -37.57 12.78
CA LEU A 323 5.91 -36.82 11.97
C LEU A 323 6.95 -36.16 12.89
N ASP A 324 8.18 -36.65 12.82
CA ASP A 324 9.29 -36.17 13.64
C ASP A 324 9.53 -34.65 13.41
N PRO A 325 9.42 -33.81 14.46
CA PRO A 325 9.70 -32.38 14.37
C PRO A 325 11.20 -32.06 14.14
N ASP A 326 12.10 -32.99 14.47
CA ASP A 326 13.55 -32.81 14.41
C ASP A 326 14.20 -33.62 13.28
N LEU A 327 13.40 -34.00 12.27
CA LEU A 327 13.87 -34.73 11.10
C LEU A 327 14.99 -33.92 10.41
N HIS A 328 16.19 -34.50 10.34
CA HIS A 328 17.34 -33.83 9.74
C HIS A 328 17.20 -33.85 8.21
N PHE A 329 17.08 -32.69 7.58
CA PHE A 329 16.98 -32.57 6.13
C PHE A 329 18.36 -32.35 5.52
N GLU A 330 18.70 -33.12 4.48
CA GLU A 330 19.96 -32.98 3.74
C GLU A 330 19.97 -31.72 2.84
N SER A 331 18.78 -31.23 2.44
CA SER A 331 18.64 -30.00 1.65
C SER A 331 17.54 -29.07 2.18
N THR A 332 17.66 -27.77 1.87
CA THR A 332 16.61 -26.77 2.14
C THR A 332 15.31 -27.07 1.41
N ARG A 333 15.40 -27.68 0.21
CA ARG A 333 14.24 -28.06 -0.60
C ARG A 333 13.40 -29.14 0.08
N ASP A 334 14.05 -30.18 0.60
CA ASP A 334 13.35 -31.29 1.27
C ASP A 334 12.66 -30.83 2.55
N ARG A 335 13.29 -29.89 3.27
CA ARG A 335 12.68 -29.24 4.44
C ARG A 335 11.44 -28.45 4.07
N GLU A 336 11.49 -27.66 3.00
CA GLU A 336 10.34 -26.89 2.52
C GLU A 336 9.18 -27.80 2.06
N GLU A 337 9.50 -28.89 1.37
CA GLU A 337 8.51 -29.85 0.90
C GLU A 337 7.86 -30.62 2.06
N TYR A 338 8.64 -31.04 3.05
CA TYR A 338 8.14 -31.62 4.29
C TYR A 338 7.22 -30.65 5.04
N LEU A 339 7.64 -29.39 5.23
CA LEU A 339 6.82 -28.37 5.88
C LEU A 339 5.51 -28.13 5.11
N ARG A 340 5.57 -28.11 3.77
CA ARG A 340 4.39 -27.96 2.90
C ARG A 340 3.40 -29.12 3.06
N ILE A 341 3.88 -30.36 3.17
CA ILE A 341 3.04 -31.54 3.38
C ILE A 341 2.43 -31.52 4.79
N LYS A 342 3.24 -31.22 5.81
CA LYS A 342 2.80 -31.09 7.20
C LYS A 342 1.74 -29.99 7.36
N ASP A 343 1.96 -28.84 6.75
CA ASP A 343 1.03 -27.71 6.72
C ASP A 343 -0.31 -28.11 6.08
N LYS A 344 -0.28 -28.83 4.95
CA LYS A 344 -1.49 -29.35 4.30
C LYS A 344 -2.28 -30.32 5.18
N LEU A 345 -1.60 -31.16 5.97
CA LEU A 345 -2.23 -32.13 6.86
C LEU A 345 -2.86 -31.46 8.09
N MET A 346 -2.20 -30.45 8.67
CA MET A 346 -2.69 -29.71 9.84
C MET A 346 -4.05 -29.02 9.60
N ILE A 347 -4.30 -28.53 8.37
CA ILE A 347 -5.55 -27.86 7.98
C ILE A 347 -6.80 -28.72 8.24
N PHE A 348 -6.65 -30.04 8.23
CA PHE A 348 -7.73 -31.00 8.39
C PHE A 348 -7.89 -31.51 9.84
N SER A 349 -7.01 -31.09 10.76
CA SER A 349 -6.82 -31.72 12.07
C SER A 349 -7.26 -30.87 13.28
N SER A 350 -7.55 -29.57 13.12
CA SER A 350 -7.92 -28.65 14.22
C SER A 350 -9.45 -28.50 14.45
N ARG A 351 -9.89 -28.22 15.70
CA ARG A 351 -11.33 -28.00 16.04
C ARG A 351 -11.78 -26.60 15.64
N ASN A 352 -10.88 -25.65 15.88
CA ASN A 352 -10.97 -24.25 15.51
C ASN A 352 -9.75 -24.01 14.63
N MET A 353 -9.91 -23.27 13.53
CA MET A 353 -8.76 -22.94 12.70
C MET A 353 -7.74 -22.14 13.52
N THR A 354 -6.52 -22.64 13.56
CA THR A 354 -5.38 -21.91 14.14
C THR A 354 -4.97 -20.77 13.20
N LEU A 355 -4.17 -19.81 13.68
CA LEU A 355 -3.56 -18.78 12.81
C LEU A 355 -2.82 -19.43 11.63
N GLN A 356 -2.14 -20.57 11.87
CA GLN A 356 -1.44 -21.33 10.85
C GLN A 356 -2.41 -21.90 9.80
N ASP A 357 -3.54 -22.46 10.22
CA ASP A 357 -4.55 -22.99 9.29
C ASP A 357 -5.15 -21.87 8.42
N ARG A 358 -5.44 -20.71 9.04
CA ARG A 358 -5.95 -19.55 8.29
C ARG A 358 -4.92 -19.03 7.31
N TYR A 359 -3.67 -18.89 7.75
CA TYR A 359 -2.54 -18.46 6.94
C TYR A 359 -2.39 -19.33 5.69
N VAL A 360 -2.29 -20.65 5.85
CA VAL A 360 -2.05 -21.55 4.73
C VAL A 360 -3.21 -21.49 3.72
N ARG A 361 -4.46 -21.42 4.18
CA ARG A 361 -5.61 -21.28 3.27
C ARG A 361 -5.56 -19.98 2.47
N PHE A 362 -5.26 -18.86 3.14
CA PHE A 362 -5.18 -17.55 2.50
C PHE A 362 -4.02 -17.42 1.52
N MET A 363 -2.84 -17.91 1.90
CA MET A 363 -1.71 -17.93 0.99
C MET A 363 -1.92 -18.86 -0.20
N ASN A 364 -2.85 -19.81 -0.13
CA ASN A 364 -3.22 -20.66 -1.26
C ASN A 364 -4.29 -20.04 -2.17
N SER A 365 -5.03 -19.03 -1.69
CA SER A 365 -5.97 -18.26 -2.53
C SER A 365 -5.32 -17.04 -3.19
N MET A 366 -4.11 -16.67 -2.78
CA MET A 366 -3.34 -15.60 -3.40
C MET A 366 -2.96 -15.97 -4.84
N ASP A 367 -3.04 -15.00 -5.76
CA ASP A 367 -2.63 -15.21 -7.15
C ASP A 367 -1.14 -15.61 -7.20
N PHE A 368 -0.81 -16.50 -8.13
CA PHE A 368 0.50 -17.18 -8.13
C PHE A 368 1.67 -16.21 -8.29
N SER A 369 1.60 -15.28 -9.24
CA SER A 369 2.69 -14.34 -9.52
C SER A 369 2.81 -13.32 -8.40
N ALA A 370 1.70 -12.87 -7.83
CA ALA A 370 1.70 -12.00 -6.65
C ALA A 370 2.33 -12.70 -5.44
N LYS A 371 1.96 -13.96 -5.16
CA LYS A 371 2.56 -14.77 -4.08
C LYS A 371 4.06 -14.92 -4.25
N LYS A 372 4.52 -15.20 -5.47
CA LYS A 372 5.94 -15.34 -5.80
C LYS A 372 6.68 -14.00 -5.73
N ALA A 373 6.07 -12.90 -6.16
CA ALA A 373 6.66 -11.57 -6.10
C ALA A 373 6.87 -11.10 -4.66
N ILE A 374 5.89 -11.29 -3.78
CA ILE A 374 6.03 -10.96 -2.35
C ILE A 374 6.99 -11.94 -1.66
N GLY A 375 6.90 -13.22 -2.01
CA GLY A 375 7.81 -14.25 -1.47
C GLY A 375 7.59 -14.55 0.01
N LEU A 376 6.39 -14.32 0.56
CA LEU A 376 6.03 -14.70 1.93
C LEU A 376 5.75 -16.21 1.99
N ASN A 377 6.63 -16.97 2.65
CA ASN A 377 6.58 -18.45 2.65
C ASN A 377 6.32 -19.06 4.05
N SER A 378 6.15 -20.40 4.12
CA SER A 378 5.91 -21.09 5.40
C SER A 378 7.05 -20.88 6.40
N SER A 379 8.31 -20.77 5.97
CA SER A 379 9.43 -20.48 6.89
C SER A 379 9.30 -19.09 7.50
N ASP A 380 8.92 -18.08 6.71
CA ASP A 380 8.66 -16.73 7.18
C ASP A 380 7.56 -16.73 8.26
N PHE A 381 6.49 -17.49 8.03
CA PHE A 381 5.40 -17.64 9.00
C PHE A 381 5.85 -18.32 10.30
N HIS A 382 6.69 -19.35 10.23
CA HIS A 382 7.22 -20.01 11.43
C HIS A 382 8.10 -19.04 12.24
N GLU A 383 8.87 -18.19 11.56
CA GLU A 383 9.69 -17.16 12.20
C GLU A 383 8.82 -16.10 12.90
N ILE A 384 7.78 -15.58 12.22
CA ILE A 384 6.76 -14.70 12.82
C ILE A 384 6.12 -15.33 14.07
N LYS A 385 5.68 -16.59 13.95
CA LYS A 385 5.01 -17.30 15.04
C LYS A 385 5.93 -17.44 16.24
N LYS A 386 7.20 -17.79 16.00
CA LYS A 386 8.22 -17.90 17.04
C LYS A 386 8.45 -16.56 17.75
N ILE A 387 8.57 -15.46 17.00
CA ILE A 387 8.71 -14.11 17.57
C ILE A 387 7.50 -13.79 18.45
N ARG A 388 6.28 -14.02 17.95
CA ARG A 388 5.04 -13.79 18.70
C ARG A 388 5.00 -14.58 20.00
N ASP A 389 5.29 -15.88 19.93
CA ASP A 389 5.24 -16.77 21.09
C ASP A 389 6.31 -16.36 22.13
N ASP A 390 7.51 -15.98 21.67
CA ASP A 390 8.58 -15.52 22.55
C ASP A 390 8.26 -14.22 23.30
N ILE A 391 7.60 -13.28 22.62
CA ILE A 391 7.12 -12.02 23.23
C ILE A 391 5.98 -12.30 24.21
N ALA A 392 5.02 -13.16 23.84
CA ALA A 392 3.90 -13.53 24.70
C ALA A 392 4.36 -14.21 26.00
N HIS A 393 5.47 -14.95 25.95
CA HIS A 393 6.09 -15.59 27.11
C HIS A 393 7.10 -14.69 27.85
N MET A 394 7.24 -13.42 27.47
CA MET A 394 8.21 -12.47 28.06
C MET A 394 9.62 -13.06 28.15
N THR A 395 10.05 -13.75 27.07
CA THR A 395 11.32 -14.46 27.07
C THR A 395 12.48 -13.48 27.33
N PRO A 396 13.31 -13.68 28.38
CA PRO A 396 14.41 -12.78 28.66
C PRO A 396 15.42 -12.72 27.51
N GLY A 397 15.83 -11.52 27.11
CA GLY A 397 16.85 -11.32 26.08
C GLY A 397 16.38 -11.66 24.66
N LEU A 398 15.16 -11.27 24.29
CA LEU A 398 14.61 -11.40 22.93
C LEU A 398 15.61 -10.94 21.85
N ASP A 399 16.26 -9.79 22.02
CA ASP A 399 17.28 -9.30 21.08
C ASP A 399 18.48 -10.25 20.89
N LYS A 400 18.84 -10.99 21.95
CA LYS A 400 19.92 -11.99 21.89
C LYS A 400 19.46 -13.28 21.21
N LYS A 401 18.16 -13.59 21.26
CA LYS A 401 17.55 -14.77 20.65
C LYS A 401 17.25 -14.56 19.16
N HIS A 402 16.84 -13.35 18.79
CA HIS A 402 16.47 -12.94 17.43
C HIS A 402 17.45 -11.92 16.86
N LYS A 403 18.71 -12.34 16.66
CA LYS A 403 19.79 -11.43 16.23
C LYS A 403 19.68 -10.93 14.79
N ASN A 404 18.89 -11.60 13.96
CA ASN A 404 18.80 -11.28 12.54
C ASN A 404 17.69 -10.26 12.26
N PHE A 405 17.86 -9.03 12.75
CA PHE A 405 16.90 -7.95 12.55
C PHE A 405 16.60 -7.69 11.07
N LYS A 406 17.60 -7.82 10.19
CA LYS A 406 17.39 -7.70 8.75
C LYS A 406 16.31 -8.65 8.27
N ARG A 407 16.41 -9.93 8.64
CA ARG A 407 15.44 -10.95 8.28
C ARG A 407 14.05 -10.69 8.88
N ILE A 408 13.99 -10.21 10.12
CA ILE A 408 12.73 -9.87 10.79
C ILE A 408 12.01 -8.75 10.03
N PHE A 409 12.72 -7.68 9.67
CA PHE A 409 12.15 -6.57 8.93
C PHE A 409 11.83 -6.92 7.48
N GLU A 410 12.62 -7.78 6.81
CA GLU A 410 12.26 -8.35 5.50
C GLU A 410 10.91 -9.08 5.58
N ILE A 411 10.71 -9.93 6.59
CA ILE A 411 9.45 -10.66 6.78
C ILE A 411 8.29 -9.72 7.12
N ARG A 412 8.53 -8.71 7.99
CA ARG A 412 7.54 -7.65 8.29
C ARG A 412 7.09 -6.97 7.01
N ASP A 413 8.02 -6.57 6.16
CA ASP A 413 7.70 -5.84 4.93
C ASP A 413 6.90 -6.70 3.95
N LYS A 414 7.25 -7.99 3.81
CA LYS A 414 6.44 -8.96 3.05
C LYS A 414 5.03 -9.09 3.61
N LEU A 415 4.88 -9.08 4.93
CA LEU A 415 3.58 -9.14 5.60
C LEU A 415 2.74 -7.89 5.32
N ILE A 416 3.32 -6.70 5.41
CA ILE A 416 2.66 -5.43 5.09
C ILE A 416 2.12 -5.46 3.65
N ILE A 417 2.96 -5.85 2.69
CA ILE A 417 2.58 -5.94 1.28
C ILE A 417 1.48 -6.99 1.07
N SER A 418 1.53 -8.11 1.79
CA SER A 418 0.50 -9.15 1.72
C SER A 418 -0.86 -8.63 2.18
N ILE A 419 -0.91 -7.92 3.30
CA ILE A 419 -2.14 -7.30 3.82
C ILE A 419 -2.70 -6.30 2.79
N CYS A 420 -1.85 -5.42 2.26
CA CYS A 420 -2.25 -4.44 1.24
C CYS A 420 -2.81 -5.12 -0.02
N TYR A 421 -2.13 -6.16 -0.52
CA TYR A 421 -2.62 -6.96 -1.64
C TYR A 421 -4.00 -7.56 -1.36
N PHE A 422 -4.22 -8.12 -0.17
CA PHE A 422 -5.51 -8.70 0.18
C PHE A 422 -6.65 -7.66 0.29
N PHE A 423 -6.36 -6.45 0.76
CA PHE A 423 -7.32 -5.35 0.68
C PHE A 423 -7.67 -5.00 -0.77
N LEU A 424 -6.69 -4.97 -1.68
CA LEU A 424 -6.95 -4.72 -3.10
C LEU A 424 -7.76 -5.86 -3.74
N LYS A 425 -7.49 -7.12 -3.38
CA LYS A 425 -8.31 -8.26 -3.85
C LYS A 425 -9.76 -8.15 -3.38
N ASP A 426 -9.97 -7.69 -2.16
CA ASP A 426 -11.31 -7.41 -1.65
C ASP A 426 -12.02 -6.26 -2.39
N PHE A 427 -11.26 -5.36 -3.02
CA PHE A 427 -11.76 -4.32 -3.92
C PHE A 427 -11.94 -4.81 -5.36
N ASN A 428 -11.81 -6.12 -5.60
CA ASN A 428 -11.89 -6.75 -6.91
C ASN A 428 -10.77 -6.34 -7.89
N PHE A 429 -9.57 -6.09 -7.37
CA PHE A 429 -8.39 -5.97 -8.23
C PHE A 429 -8.02 -7.33 -8.83
N SER A 430 -7.76 -7.35 -10.13
CA SER A 430 -7.15 -8.49 -10.81
C SER A 430 -5.64 -8.57 -10.50
N GLU A 431 -5.02 -9.72 -10.77
CA GLU A 431 -3.56 -9.85 -10.64
C GLU A 431 -2.83 -8.88 -11.59
N GLU A 432 -3.38 -8.64 -12.77
CA GLU A 432 -2.84 -7.74 -13.79
C GLU A 432 -2.94 -6.26 -13.36
N GLU A 433 -4.08 -5.84 -12.82
CA GLU A 433 -4.27 -4.48 -12.29
C GLU A 433 -3.33 -4.19 -11.12
N PHE A 434 -3.18 -5.16 -10.22
CA PHE A 434 -2.18 -5.10 -9.15
C PHE A 434 -0.77 -4.97 -9.72
N ALA A 435 -0.41 -5.84 -10.68
CA ALA A 435 0.91 -5.85 -11.30
C ALA A 435 1.26 -4.51 -11.97
N HIS A 436 0.38 -3.96 -12.80
CA HIS A 436 0.57 -2.65 -13.43
C HIS A 436 0.79 -1.54 -12.39
N SER A 437 0.06 -1.60 -11.29
CA SER A 437 0.12 -0.58 -10.24
C SER A 437 1.42 -0.61 -9.43
N VAL A 438 2.04 -1.79 -9.22
CA VAL A 438 3.17 -1.92 -8.28
C VAL A 438 4.53 -2.12 -8.92
N ILE A 439 4.65 -2.63 -10.16
CA ILE A 439 5.94 -3.03 -10.76
C ILE A 439 6.99 -1.91 -10.72
N ARG A 440 6.57 -0.67 -10.99
CA ARG A 440 7.46 0.51 -11.08
C ARG A 440 7.72 1.21 -9.75
N SER A 441 7.07 0.77 -8.68
CA SER A 441 7.29 1.32 -7.34
C SER A 441 8.71 1.03 -6.83
N VAL A 442 9.32 2.05 -6.23
CA VAL A 442 10.56 1.98 -5.44
C VAL A 442 10.28 2.24 -3.95
N ASN A 443 9.04 2.00 -3.50
CA ASN A 443 8.66 2.16 -2.10
C ASN A 443 9.62 1.39 -1.17
N PRO A 444 10.08 2.00 -0.04
CA PRO A 444 11.04 1.36 0.85
C PRO A 444 10.61 0.01 1.41
N ILE A 445 9.32 -0.17 1.73
CA ILE A 445 8.78 -1.44 2.22
C ILE A 445 8.85 -2.50 1.11
N LYS A 446 8.53 -2.12 -0.13
CA LYS A 446 8.68 -3.02 -1.28
C LYS A 446 10.14 -3.46 -1.46
N ILE A 447 11.09 -2.52 -1.43
CA ILE A 447 12.52 -2.83 -1.56
C ILE A 447 13.00 -3.70 -0.39
N GLY A 448 12.64 -3.32 0.85
CA GLY A 448 13.01 -4.01 2.08
C GLY A 448 12.49 -5.44 2.17
N SER A 449 11.35 -5.73 1.55
CA SER A 449 10.78 -7.09 1.50
C SER A 449 11.54 -8.09 0.62
N GLY A 450 12.44 -7.61 -0.26
CA GLY A 450 13.05 -8.45 -1.31
C GLY A 450 12.12 -8.77 -2.47
N PHE A 451 11.17 -7.88 -2.77
CA PHE A 451 10.11 -8.08 -3.76
C PHE A 451 10.64 -8.41 -5.17
N GLU A 452 10.20 -9.54 -5.74
CA GLU A 452 10.67 -10.06 -7.04
C GLU A 452 9.77 -9.59 -8.20
N ASN A 453 10.03 -8.39 -8.74
CA ASN A 453 9.23 -7.79 -9.83
C ASN A 453 9.07 -8.67 -11.09
N LYS A 454 10.00 -9.59 -11.36
CA LYS A 454 9.97 -10.46 -12.56
C LYS A 454 8.67 -11.26 -12.67
N TRP A 455 8.10 -11.70 -11.54
CA TRP A 455 6.86 -12.47 -11.53
C TRP A 455 5.68 -11.63 -12.00
N LEU A 456 5.60 -10.36 -11.58
CA LEU A 456 4.53 -9.46 -12.01
C LEU A 456 4.74 -8.95 -13.44
N ARG A 457 5.98 -8.71 -13.85
CA ARG A 457 6.30 -8.34 -15.24
C ARG A 457 5.86 -9.39 -16.26
N ARG A 458 5.82 -10.66 -15.87
CA ARG A 458 5.22 -11.75 -16.68
C ARG A 458 3.72 -11.54 -16.86
N VAL A 459 3.00 -11.16 -15.81
CA VAL A 459 1.54 -10.95 -15.85
C VAL A 459 1.17 -9.84 -16.83
N VAL A 460 1.92 -8.74 -16.81
CA VAL A 460 1.69 -7.58 -17.71
C VAL A 460 2.35 -7.71 -19.09
N GLY A 461 2.92 -8.88 -19.41
CA GLY A 461 3.56 -9.13 -20.70
C GLY A 461 4.84 -8.34 -20.98
N GLU A 462 5.44 -7.69 -19.98
CA GLU A 462 6.73 -6.97 -20.13
C GLU A 462 7.93 -7.92 -20.23
N ILE A 463 7.75 -9.21 -19.93
CA ILE A 463 8.79 -10.23 -20.05
C ILE A 463 8.38 -11.28 -21.08
N PHE A 464 9.27 -11.50 -22.06
CA PHE A 464 9.19 -12.68 -22.91
C PHE A 464 9.63 -13.93 -22.13
N SER A 465 8.71 -14.88 -21.99
CA SER A 465 8.95 -16.12 -21.25
C SER A 465 8.68 -17.35 -22.13
N ILE A 466 9.52 -18.36 -21.98
CA ILE A 466 9.44 -19.62 -22.73
C ILE A 466 9.32 -20.79 -21.77
N LYS A 467 8.45 -21.74 -22.10
CA LYS A 467 8.33 -22.98 -21.35
C LYS A 467 9.49 -23.89 -21.74
N VAL A 468 10.21 -24.44 -20.78
CA VAL A 468 11.32 -25.38 -21.02
C VAL A 468 11.08 -26.71 -20.30
N ARG A 469 11.78 -27.76 -20.73
CA ARG A 469 11.69 -29.08 -20.07
C ARG A 469 12.48 -29.06 -18.75
N ARG A 470 11.99 -29.78 -17.73
CA ARG A 470 12.65 -29.91 -16.41
C ARG A 470 14.14 -30.19 -16.48
N GLY A 471 14.53 -31.21 -17.27
CA GLY A 471 15.92 -31.65 -17.37
C GLY A 471 16.84 -30.67 -18.10
N ASP A 472 16.28 -29.64 -18.72
CA ASP A 472 17.03 -28.66 -19.50
C ASP A 472 17.33 -27.40 -18.67
N ILE A 473 16.63 -27.15 -17.55
CA ILE A 473 16.89 -25.96 -16.69
C ILE A 473 18.34 -25.93 -16.21
N ASP A 474 18.86 -27.04 -15.69
CA ASP A 474 20.24 -27.07 -15.20
C ASP A 474 21.21 -26.82 -16.36
N LYS A 475 20.96 -27.36 -17.55
CA LYS A 475 21.79 -27.13 -18.73
C LYS A 475 21.76 -25.68 -19.21
N ILE A 476 20.60 -25.03 -19.09
CA ILE A 476 20.41 -23.61 -19.41
C ILE A 476 21.16 -22.73 -18.40
N MET A 477 21.04 -23.03 -17.10
CA MET A 477 21.71 -22.31 -16.00
C MET A 477 23.23 -22.43 -16.05
N HIS A 478 23.72 -23.61 -16.42
CA HIS A 478 25.15 -23.88 -16.64
C HIS A 478 25.57 -23.60 -18.09
N GLY A 479 24.65 -23.05 -18.89
CA GLY A 479 24.87 -22.63 -20.26
C GLY A 479 25.97 -21.58 -20.35
N ASN A 480 26.69 -21.60 -21.45
CA ASN A 480 27.93 -20.84 -21.62
C ASN A 480 27.66 -19.32 -21.65
N TYR A 481 28.66 -18.49 -21.30
CA TYR A 481 28.57 -17.02 -21.33
C TYR A 481 28.16 -16.42 -22.70
N PHE A 482 28.34 -17.17 -23.78
CA PHE A 482 28.11 -16.71 -25.16
C PHE A 482 26.66 -16.86 -25.62
N GLY A 483 25.83 -17.61 -24.90
CA GLY A 483 24.41 -17.78 -25.19
C GLY A 483 23.96 -19.24 -25.22
N VAL A 484 22.64 -19.43 -25.26
CA VAL A 484 21.97 -20.73 -25.19
C VAL A 484 21.06 -20.91 -26.39
N VAL A 485 21.20 -22.02 -27.11
CA VAL A 485 20.37 -22.38 -28.26
C VAL A 485 19.23 -23.31 -27.80
N LEU A 486 17.99 -22.91 -28.04
CA LEU A 486 16.81 -23.68 -27.67
C LEU A 486 15.93 -23.97 -28.89
N VAL A 487 15.46 -25.20 -28.99
CA VAL A 487 14.63 -25.66 -30.12
C VAL A 487 13.21 -25.92 -29.63
N ARG A 488 12.22 -25.35 -30.31
CA ARG A 488 10.82 -25.60 -29.97
C ARG A 488 10.37 -26.98 -30.45
N VAL A 489 9.78 -27.77 -29.55
CA VAL A 489 9.07 -29.01 -29.85
C VAL A 489 7.70 -28.93 -29.18
N GLY A 490 6.65 -28.69 -29.98
CA GLY A 490 5.30 -28.44 -29.46
C GLY A 490 5.18 -27.08 -28.76
N ASP A 491 4.71 -27.08 -27.51
CA ASP A 491 4.58 -25.88 -26.67
C ASP A 491 5.81 -25.61 -25.78
N VAL A 492 6.86 -26.41 -25.90
CA VAL A 492 8.05 -26.38 -25.03
C VAL A 492 9.33 -26.18 -25.84
N PHE A 493 10.27 -25.42 -25.30
CA PHE A 493 11.62 -25.26 -25.80
C PHE A 493 12.57 -26.23 -25.11
N HIS A 494 13.46 -26.83 -25.90
CA HIS A 494 14.40 -27.83 -25.45
C HIS A 494 15.84 -27.36 -25.62
N TYR A 495 16.68 -27.71 -24.66
CA TYR A 495 18.13 -27.53 -24.79
C TYR A 495 18.67 -28.58 -25.75
N ASN A 496 19.17 -28.15 -26.90
CA ASN A 496 19.77 -29.06 -27.87
C ASN A 496 21.29 -29.12 -27.66
N ASP A 497 21.76 -30.23 -27.09
CA ASP A 497 23.18 -30.42 -26.75
C ASP A 497 24.09 -30.23 -27.97
N ASN A 498 23.70 -30.77 -29.14
CA ASN A 498 24.51 -30.68 -30.36
C ASN A 498 24.65 -29.24 -30.85
N LEU A 499 23.55 -28.47 -30.83
CA LEU A 499 23.59 -27.08 -31.30
C LEU A 499 24.33 -26.16 -30.34
N ASN A 500 24.13 -26.35 -29.03
CA ASN A 500 24.86 -25.59 -28.03
C ASN A 500 26.35 -25.91 -28.05
N PHE A 501 26.73 -27.18 -28.27
CA PHE A 501 28.12 -27.59 -28.42
C PHE A 501 28.74 -26.98 -29.68
N PHE A 502 28.06 -27.09 -30.83
CA PHE A 502 28.50 -26.48 -32.08
C PHE A 502 28.68 -24.97 -31.95
N PHE A 503 27.67 -24.29 -31.41
CA PHE A 503 27.69 -22.84 -31.22
C PHE A 503 28.87 -22.45 -30.33
N LYS A 504 29.06 -23.15 -29.20
CA LYS A 504 30.17 -22.92 -28.27
C LYS A 504 31.55 -23.05 -28.92
N ASP A 505 31.78 -24.14 -29.65
CA ASP A 505 33.10 -24.44 -30.21
C ASP A 505 33.48 -23.49 -31.35
N ASN A 506 32.48 -22.98 -32.08
CA ASN A 506 32.71 -22.16 -33.27
C ASN A 506 32.47 -20.66 -33.06
N TYR A 507 31.94 -20.24 -31.90
CA TYR A 507 31.62 -18.83 -31.62
C TYR A 507 32.84 -17.90 -31.76
N LEU A 508 33.98 -18.30 -31.19
CA LEU A 508 35.21 -17.49 -31.23
C LEU A 508 35.82 -17.41 -32.63
N ASP A 509 35.67 -18.46 -33.43
CA ASP A 509 36.16 -18.48 -34.82
C ASP A 509 35.23 -17.66 -35.73
N ASN A 510 33.92 -17.64 -35.44
CA ASN A 510 32.95 -16.80 -36.12
C ASN A 510 33.21 -15.29 -35.87
N ILE A 511 33.54 -14.90 -34.63
CA ILE A 511 33.94 -13.52 -34.29
C ILE A 511 35.21 -13.09 -35.07
N LYS A 512 36.15 -14.02 -35.29
CA LYS A 512 37.43 -13.74 -35.96
C LYS A 512 37.31 -13.63 -37.48
N LEU A 513 36.32 -14.27 -38.11
CA LEU A 513 36.12 -14.28 -39.56
C LEU A 513 35.49 -12.99 -40.14
N LYS A 514 35.15 -11.99 -39.30
CA LYS A 514 34.73 -10.61 -39.63
C LYS A 514 33.96 -10.41 -40.95
N GLY A 515 32.64 -10.27 -40.86
CA GLY A 515 31.83 -9.57 -41.87
C GLY A 515 30.36 -9.99 -41.94
N LYS A 516 29.50 -9.40 -41.09
CA LYS A 516 28.03 -9.33 -41.27
C LYS A 516 27.20 -10.63 -41.40
N SER A 517 27.59 -11.79 -40.84
CA SER A 517 26.56 -12.81 -40.55
C SER A 517 26.05 -12.61 -39.13
N ASN A 518 24.74 -12.51 -38.97
CA ASN A 518 24.11 -12.52 -37.66
C ASN A 518 24.32 -13.92 -37.05
N ASP A 519 24.50 -14.03 -35.74
CA ASP A 519 24.64 -15.33 -35.05
C ASP A 519 23.47 -16.28 -35.37
N CYS A 520 22.29 -15.73 -35.65
CA CYS A 520 21.15 -16.49 -36.15
C CYS A 520 21.42 -17.14 -37.51
N ASP A 521 21.99 -16.41 -38.48
CA ASP A 521 22.31 -16.94 -39.81
C ASP A 521 23.36 -18.06 -39.71
N PHE A 522 24.31 -17.91 -38.77
CA PHE A 522 25.33 -18.92 -38.51
C PHE A 522 24.72 -20.20 -37.94
N ILE A 523 23.86 -20.06 -36.93
CA ILE A 523 23.08 -21.15 -36.34
C ILE A 523 22.25 -21.85 -37.42
N GLU A 524 21.47 -21.10 -38.19
CA GLU A 524 20.63 -21.62 -39.28
C GLU A 524 21.43 -22.35 -40.36
N SER A 525 22.64 -21.86 -40.69
CA SER A 525 23.50 -22.49 -41.70
C SER A 525 23.96 -23.90 -41.33
N HIS A 526 23.99 -24.24 -40.04
CA HIS A 526 24.46 -25.54 -39.56
C HIS A 526 23.39 -26.65 -39.70
N PHE A 527 22.11 -26.31 -39.75
CA PHE A 527 21.02 -27.30 -39.80
C PHE A 527 20.41 -27.34 -41.20
N CYS A 528 21.15 -27.91 -42.16
CA CYS A 528 20.70 -28.06 -43.53
C CYS A 528 19.36 -28.83 -43.65
N LYS A 529 18.38 -28.13 -44.22
CA LYS A 529 17.18 -28.49 -45.03
C LYS A 529 16.30 -29.72 -44.76
N ASP A 530 16.75 -30.83 -44.18
CA ASP A 530 15.90 -32.04 -44.13
C ASP A 530 15.16 -32.23 -42.79
N ASP A 531 15.79 -31.92 -41.65
CA ASP A 531 15.15 -32.09 -40.31
C ASP A 531 14.51 -30.81 -39.75
N PHE A 532 14.97 -29.63 -40.18
CA PHE A 532 14.54 -28.33 -39.67
C PHE A 532 14.01 -27.41 -40.78
N GLU A 533 13.48 -27.98 -41.87
CA GLU A 533 12.83 -27.18 -42.92
C GLU A 533 11.73 -26.29 -42.31
N GLY A 534 11.80 -24.99 -42.61
CA GLY A 534 10.88 -23.95 -42.14
C GLY A 534 11.14 -23.38 -40.75
N TYR A 535 12.15 -23.85 -40.01
CA TYR A 535 12.54 -23.22 -38.74
C TYR A 535 13.39 -21.97 -39.00
N GLN A 536 13.19 -20.94 -38.18
CA GLN A 536 14.05 -19.75 -38.12
C GLN A 536 14.60 -19.57 -36.71
N CYS A 537 15.75 -18.92 -36.62
CA CYS A 537 16.43 -18.57 -35.40
C CYS A 537 16.15 -17.11 -35.05
N LYS A 538 15.68 -16.86 -33.83
CA LYS A 538 15.51 -15.53 -33.26
C LYS A 538 16.40 -15.36 -32.04
N HIS A 539 17.29 -14.38 -32.11
CA HIS A 539 18.09 -13.98 -30.96
C HIS A 539 17.29 -13.08 -30.01
N MET A 540 17.41 -13.35 -28.72
CA MET A 540 16.90 -12.52 -27.64
C MET A 540 18.00 -12.28 -26.62
N SER A 541 18.27 -11.00 -26.32
CA SER A 541 19.28 -10.61 -25.35
C SER A 541 18.98 -11.11 -23.94
N ILE A 542 17.69 -11.09 -23.56
CA ILE A 542 17.20 -11.62 -22.28
C ILE A 542 15.91 -12.38 -22.57
N THR A 543 15.81 -13.60 -22.07
CA THR A 543 14.58 -14.39 -22.07
C THR A 543 14.46 -15.07 -20.73
N HIS A 544 13.23 -15.35 -20.31
CA HIS A 544 13.04 -16.09 -19.08
C HIS A 544 12.48 -17.49 -19.35
N ALA A 545 13.29 -18.48 -19.02
CA ALA A 545 12.92 -19.88 -19.14
C ALA A 545 12.15 -20.30 -17.88
N TYR A 546 11.03 -21.01 -18.06
CA TYR A 546 10.26 -21.53 -16.95
C TYR A 546 9.90 -23.01 -17.10
N PHE A 547 9.92 -23.72 -15.98
CA PHE A 547 9.39 -25.06 -15.84
C PHE A 547 8.63 -25.12 -14.51
N ASP A 548 7.39 -25.62 -14.54
CA ASP A 548 6.46 -25.58 -13.41
C ASP A 548 6.45 -24.17 -12.75
N ASP A 549 7.03 -24.06 -11.55
CA ASP A 549 7.09 -22.86 -10.71
C ASP A 549 8.50 -22.23 -10.60
N GLU A 550 9.46 -22.71 -11.39
CA GLU A 550 10.85 -22.24 -11.40
C GLU A 550 11.09 -21.34 -12.62
N PHE A 551 11.77 -20.20 -12.39
CA PHE A 551 12.00 -19.17 -13.41
C PHE A 551 13.45 -18.77 -13.40
N VAL A 552 14.07 -18.85 -14.58
CA VAL A 552 15.47 -18.51 -14.79
C VAL A 552 15.55 -17.40 -15.81
N GLU A 553 16.24 -16.31 -15.45
CA GLU A 553 16.68 -15.32 -16.43
C GLU A 553 17.85 -15.92 -17.22
N VAL A 554 17.71 -15.93 -18.54
CA VAL A 554 18.71 -16.46 -19.46
C VAL A 554 19.12 -15.34 -20.39
N ASN A 555 20.42 -15.06 -20.41
CA ASN A 555 21.01 -14.05 -21.29
C ASN A 555 21.44 -14.69 -22.61
N ASN A 556 21.30 -13.94 -23.70
CA ASN A 556 21.70 -14.32 -25.07
C ASN A 556 21.10 -15.67 -25.51
N VAL A 557 19.77 -15.71 -25.67
CA VAL A 557 19.05 -16.93 -26.07
C VAL A 557 18.76 -16.92 -27.56
N TYR A 558 19.05 -18.03 -28.22
CA TYR A 558 18.73 -18.27 -29.62
C TYR A 558 17.59 -19.27 -29.71
N LEU A 559 16.42 -18.80 -30.11
CA LEU A 559 15.20 -19.60 -30.20
C LEU A 559 15.00 -20.09 -31.63
N ILE A 560 14.87 -21.39 -31.80
CA ILE A 560 14.63 -22.03 -33.10
C ILE A 560 13.17 -22.47 -33.14
N ASP A 561 12.38 -21.85 -34.02
CA ASP A 561 10.93 -22.08 -34.15
C ASP A 561 10.46 -21.94 -35.62
N ARG A 562 9.48 -22.75 -36.03
CA ARG A 562 8.82 -22.62 -37.33
C ARG A 562 7.90 -21.40 -37.41
N SER A 563 7.33 -20.94 -36.30
CA SER A 563 6.39 -19.82 -36.31
C SER A 563 7.04 -18.45 -36.50
N PHE A 564 8.37 -18.36 -36.53
CA PHE A 564 9.05 -17.08 -36.74
C PHE A 564 9.05 -16.66 -38.22
N GLY A 565 8.87 -17.60 -39.15
CA GLY A 565 8.89 -17.35 -40.60
C GLY A 565 7.53 -17.16 -41.27
N SER A 566 6.44 -17.08 -40.50
CA SER A 566 5.06 -16.93 -40.99
C SER A 566 4.49 -15.53 -40.81
#